data_AF-A0A838KNH6-F1
#
_entry.id   AF-A0A838KNH6-F1
#
_cell.length_a   1.000
_cell.length_b   1.000
_cell.length_c   1.000
_cell.angle_alpha   90.00
_cell.angle_beta   90.00
_cell.angle_gamma   90.00
#
_symmetry.space_group_name_H-M   'P 1'
#
loop_
_entity.id
_entity.type
_entity.pdbx_description
1 polymer ?
#
loop_
_entity_poly.entity_id
_entity_poly.type
_entity_poly.pdbx_seq_one_letter_code
_entity_poly.pdbx_strand_id
1 'polypeptide(L)'
;MTLRSLRAELETTTDDPRLLRARDAYLSEFEDLAEPTQLQRLVELSCHVGTVTRGLTWARPLRSTPPEQLADYDGAQLRWLLLSLVDDPVGDPPGAG
;
A
#
# COMPACT_ATOMS: atom_id res chain seq x y z
N MET A 1 4.30 10.26 -4.46
CA MET A 1 4.50 9.90 -3.03
C MET A 1 3.23 9.24 -2.54
N THR A 2 3.29 8.10 -1.86
CA THR A 2 2.08 7.39 -1.35
C THR A 2 1.93 7.61 0.15
N LEU A 3 0.72 7.49 0.71
CA LEU A 3 0.50 7.56 2.17
C LEU A 3 1.36 6.53 2.93
N ARG A 4 1.57 5.35 2.34
CA ARG A 4 2.46 4.33 2.91
C ARG A 4 3.93 4.76 2.90
N SER A 5 4.40 5.41 1.84
CA SER A 5 5.75 5.99 1.78
C SER A 5 5.93 7.07 2.84
N LEU A 6 4.93 7.94 3.01
CA LEU A 6 4.93 9.00 4.01
C LEU A 6 4.95 8.42 5.44
N ARG A 7 4.23 7.33 5.70
CA ARG A 7 4.29 6.59 6.97
C ARG A 7 5.68 6.08 7.28
N ALA A 8 6.34 5.47 6.29
CA ALA A 8 7.69 4.93 6.43
C ALA A 8 8.72 6.04 6.68
N GLU A 9 8.62 7.17 5.96
CA GLU A 9 9.51 8.33 6.13
C GLU A 9 9.33 9.04 7.49
N LEU A 10 8.10 9.06 8.01
CA LEU A 10 7.78 9.67 9.30
C LEU A 10 7.96 8.73 10.49
N GLU A 11 8.39 7.48 10.26
CA GLU A 11 8.54 6.42 11.26
C GLU A 11 7.35 6.34 12.22
N THR A 12 6.14 6.32 11.65
CA THR A 12 4.90 6.45 12.43
C THR A 12 3.86 5.37 12.13
N THR A 13 2.77 5.35 12.91
CA THR A 13 1.65 4.42 12.75
C THR A 13 0.57 4.98 11.84
N THR A 14 -0.32 4.12 11.33
CA THR A 14 -1.44 4.52 10.45
C THR A 14 -2.39 5.53 11.10
N ASP A 15 -2.48 5.53 12.43
CA ASP A 15 -3.34 6.42 13.21
C ASP A 15 -2.67 7.76 13.58
N ASP A 16 -1.46 8.04 13.08
CA ASP A 16 -0.79 9.31 13.35
C ASP A 16 -1.64 10.49 12.84
N PRO A 17 -1.98 11.47 13.70
CA PRO A 17 -2.78 12.62 13.30
C PRO A 17 -2.22 13.41 12.11
N ARG A 18 -0.90 13.39 11.89
CA ARG A 18 -0.24 14.04 10.74
C ARG A 18 -0.56 13.30 9.44
N LEU A 19 -0.57 11.96 9.46
CA LEU A 19 -0.96 11.15 8.31
C LEU A 19 -2.45 11.28 8.02
N LEU A 20 -3.29 11.24 9.06
CA LEU A 20 -4.74 11.40 8.92
C LEU A 20 -5.08 12.77 8.32
N ARG A 21 -4.45 13.86 8.79
CA ARG A 21 -4.63 15.20 8.20
C ARG A 21 -4.19 15.27 6.74
N ALA A 22 -3.08 14.64 6.38
CA ALA A 22 -2.62 14.61 5.00
C ALA A 22 -3.58 13.83 4.08
N ARG A 23 -4.10 12.69 4.56
CA ARG A 23 -5.13 11.90 3.87
C ARG A 23 -6.40 12.72 3.68
N ASP A 24 -6.90 13.33 4.75
CA ASP A 24 -8.18 14.05 4.73
C ASP A 24 -8.09 15.29 3.84
N ALA A 25 -6.97 16.02 3.86
CA ALA A 25 -6.73 17.14 2.94
C ALA A 25 -6.61 16.73 1.46
N TYR A 26 -6.17 15.50 1.19
CA TYR A 26 -6.20 14.96 -0.18
C TYR A 26 -7.62 14.55 -0.58
N LEU A 27 -8.38 13.98 0.36
CA LEU A 27 -9.74 13.48 0.10
C LEU A 27 -10.78 14.60 -0.05
N SER A 28 -10.53 15.79 0.50
CA SER A 28 -11.46 16.93 0.34
C SER A 28 -11.71 17.31 -1.12
N GLU A 29 -10.74 17.05 -2.00
CA GLU A 29 -10.85 17.30 -3.44
C GLU A 29 -11.80 16.32 -4.17
N PHE A 30 -12.26 15.27 -3.50
CA PHE A 30 -13.10 14.20 -4.05
C PHE A 30 -14.44 14.06 -3.33
N GLU A 31 -14.82 15.04 -2.49
CA GLU A 31 -16.07 15.04 -1.74
C GLU A 31 -17.31 15.06 -2.65
N ASP A 32 -17.16 15.42 -3.93
CA ASP A 32 -18.21 15.32 -4.94
C ASP A 32 -18.50 13.88 -5.40
N LEU A 33 -17.56 12.95 -5.18
CA LEU A 33 -17.66 11.56 -5.64
C LEU A 33 -18.27 10.61 -4.60
N ALA A 34 -18.07 10.87 -3.30
CA ALA A 34 -18.59 10.05 -2.21
C ALA A 34 -18.48 10.75 -0.86
N GLU A 35 -19.22 10.24 0.13
CA GLU A 35 -19.14 10.71 1.52
C GLU A 35 -17.74 10.45 2.12
N PRO A 36 -17.26 11.30 3.08
CA PRO A 36 -15.91 11.19 3.64
C PRO A 36 -15.54 9.79 4.14
N THR A 37 -16.46 9.11 4.83
CA THR A 37 -16.22 7.75 5.35
C THR A 37 -16.12 6.69 4.25
N GLN A 38 -16.71 6.92 3.08
CA GLN A 38 -16.57 6.03 1.92
C GLN A 38 -15.23 6.28 1.23
N LEU A 39 -14.84 7.54 1.05
CA LEU A 39 -13.54 7.91 0.48
C LEU A 39 -12.37 7.32 1.31
N GLN A 40 -12.45 7.40 2.64
CA GLN A 40 -11.44 6.82 3.54
C GLN A 40 -11.31 5.30 3.35
N ARG A 41 -12.44 4.57 3.35
CA ARG A 41 -12.46 3.12 3.09
C ARG A 41 -11.91 2.75 1.71
N LEU A 42 -12.21 3.56 0.69
CA LEU A 42 -11.69 3.36 -0.66
C LEU A 42 -10.17 3.55 -0.72
N VAL A 43 -9.62 4.53 0.01
CA VAL A 43 -8.17 4.73 0.11
C VAL A 43 -7.49 3.54 0.78
N GLU A 44 -8.03 3.06 1.91
CA GLU A 44 -7.50 1.89 2.61
C GLU A 44 -7.47 0.66 1.70
N LEU A 45 -8.58 0.38 1.02
CA LEU A 45 -8.67 -0.71 0.05
C LEU A 45 -7.67 -0.53 -1.10
N SER A 46 -7.55 0.68 -1.63
CA SER A 46 -6.62 0.98 -2.72
C SER A 46 -5.16 0.80 -2.31
N CYS A 47 -4.80 1.15 -1.07
CA CYS A 47 -3.47 0.87 -0.53
C CYS A 47 -3.20 -0.63 -0.45
N HIS A 48 -4.18 -1.44 -0.05
CA HIS A 48 -4.05 -2.90 -0.03
C HIS A 48 -3.92 -3.47 -1.45
N VAL A 49 -4.86 -3.17 -2.35
CA VAL A 49 -4.89 -3.67 -3.74
C VAL A 49 -3.67 -3.21 -4.54
N GLY A 50 -3.19 -1.98 -4.34
CA GLY A 50 -2.00 -1.45 -5.01
C GLY A 50 -0.75 -2.27 -4.70
N THR A 51 -0.66 -2.82 -3.49
CA THR A 51 0.42 -3.73 -3.08
C THR A 51 0.38 -5.03 -3.86
N VAL A 52 -0.78 -5.69 -3.86
CA VAL A 52 -0.99 -6.96 -4.56
C VAL A 52 -0.74 -6.78 -6.06
N THR A 53 -1.28 -5.72 -6.65
CA THR A 53 -1.08 -5.38 -8.06
C THR A 53 0.39 -5.20 -8.39
N ARG A 54 1.15 -4.48 -7.55
CA ARG A 54 2.60 -4.32 -7.74
C ARG A 54 3.33 -5.64 -7.58
N GLY A 55 2.96 -6.44 -6.58
CA GLY A 55 3.47 -7.81 -6.39
C GLY A 55 3.33 -8.67 -7.63
N LEU A 56 2.11 -8.75 -8.17
CA LEU A 56 1.79 -9.51 -9.37
C LEU A 56 2.47 -8.96 -10.63
N THR A 57 2.60 -7.63 -10.74
CA THR A 57 3.28 -6.96 -11.86
C THR A 57 4.74 -7.40 -11.97
N TRP A 58 5.44 -7.55 -10.84
CA TRP A 58 6.83 -7.98 -10.82
C TRP A 58 6.99 -9.50 -10.79
N ALA A 59 6.05 -10.24 -10.19
CA ALA A 59 6.12 -11.71 -10.10
C ALA A 59 6.09 -12.41 -11.48
N ARG A 60 5.48 -11.80 -12.50
CA ARG A 60 5.44 -12.36 -13.85
C ARG A 60 6.81 -12.29 -14.56
N PRO A 61 7.44 -11.10 -14.74
CA PRO A 61 8.74 -11.01 -15.40
C PRO A 61 9.82 -11.78 -14.63
N LEU A 62 9.85 -11.72 -13.30
CA LEU A 62 10.86 -12.41 -12.49
C LEU A 62 10.83 -13.93 -12.62
N ARG A 63 9.65 -14.52 -12.87
CA ARG A 63 9.53 -15.97 -13.14
C ARG A 63 10.14 -16.39 -14.46
N SER A 64 10.23 -15.48 -15.43
CA SER A 64 10.84 -15.71 -16.73
C SER A 64 12.29 -15.21 -16.82
N THR A 65 12.79 -14.54 -15.78
CA THR A 65 14.15 -13.99 -15.75
C THR A 65 15.16 -15.10 -15.40
N PRO A 66 16.21 -15.29 -16.22
CA PRO A 66 17.28 -16.23 -15.90
C PRO A 66 18.01 -15.88 -14.59
N PRO A 67 18.48 -16.86 -13.80
CA PRO A 67 19.12 -16.63 -12.50
C PRO A 67 20.31 -15.66 -12.54
N GLU A 68 21.08 -15.66 -13.62
CA GLU A 68 22.22 -14.78 -13.82
C GLU A 68 21.83 -13.30 -13.96
N GLN A 69 20.62 -13.02 -14.44
CA GLN A 69 20.07 -11.66 -14.56
C GLN A 69 19.35 -11.23 -13.28
N LEU A 70 18.93 -12.17 -12.44
CA LEU A 70 18.33 -11.85 -11.14
C LEU A 70 19.33 -11.19 -10.18
N ALA A 71 20.64 -11.43 -10.36
CA ALA A 71 21.70 -10.82 -9.56
C ALA A 71 21.82 -9.29 -9.79
N ASP A 72 21.40 -8.80 -10.96
CA ASP A 72 21.41 -7.38 -11.31
C ASP A 72 20.21 -6.61 -10.74
N TYR A 73 19.15 -7.33 -10.36
CA TYR A 73 18.02 -6.73 -9.63
C TYR A 73 18.46 -6.51 -8.18
N ASP A 74 18.76 -5.26 -7.84
CA ASP A 74 19.07 -4.85 -6.48
C ASP A 74 17.98 -5.37 -5.53
N GLY A 75 18.38 -6.32 -4.66
CA GLY A 75 17.49 -7.01 -3.73
C GLY A 75 16.69 -6.07 -2.85
N ALA A 76 17.07 -4.79 -2.77
CA ALA A 76 16.27 -3.71 -2.18
C ALA A 76 14.85 -3.59 -2.78
N GLN A 77 14.67 -3.78 -4.08
CA GLN A 77 13.37 -3.62 -4.77
C GLN A 77 12.43 -4.80 -4.47
N LEU A 78 12.99 -6.02 -4.45
CA LEU A 78 12.28 -7.24 -4.07
C LEU A 78 12.01 -7.29 -2.56
N ARG A 79 12.95 -6.82 -1.74
CA ARG A 79 12.78 -6.67 -0.30
C ARG A 79 11.70 -5.64 0.01
N TRP A 80 11.65 -4.52 -0.70
CA TRP A 80 10.58 -3.53 -0.55
C TRP A 80 9.22 -4.10 -0.98
N LEU A 81 9.17 -4.89 -2.06
CA LEU A 81 7.96 -5.61 -2.48
C LEU A 81 7.47 -6.59 -1.40
N LEU A 82 8.38 -7.38 -0.82
CA LEU A 82 8.06 -8.32 0.26
C LEU A 82 7.63 -7.60 1.53
N LEU A 83 8.33 -6.54 1.95
CA LEU A 83 7.91 -5.71 3.09
C LEU A 83 6.54 -5.06 2.85
N SER A 84 6.24 -4.66 1.61
CA SER A 84 4.94 -4.09 1.28
C SER A 84 3.78 -5.09 1.41
N LEU A 85 4.07 -6.40 1.28
CA LEU A 85 3.10 -7.50 1.44
C LEU A 85 2.93 -7.97 2.89
N VAL A 86 3.86 -7.62 3.78
CA VAL A 86 3.91 -8.11 5.17
C VAL A 86 3.25 -7.15 6.18
N ASP A 87 2.89 -5.93 5.76
CA ASP A 87 2.26 -4.94 6.63
C ASP A 87 0.72 -4.97 6.54
N ASP A 88 0.13 -5.37 7.67
CA ASP A 88 -1.28 -5.57 8.11
C ASP A 88 -2.07 -6.81 7.63
N PRO A 89 -2.50 -7.70 8.56
CA PRO A 89 -3.63 -8.59 8.31
C PRO A 89 -4.87 -7.75 8.02
N VAL A 90 -5.63 -8.15 7.00
CA VAL A 90 -7.04 -7.74 6.89
C VAL A 90 -7.67 -8.07 8.25
N GLY A 91 -7.96 -7.04 9.05
CA GLY A 91 -8.74 -7.21 10.26
C GLY A 91 -10.01 -7.97 9.88
N ASP A 92 -10.34 -9.01 10.66
CA ASP A 92 -11.47 -9.90 10.40
C ASP A 92 -12.69 -9.07 9.97
N PRO A 93 -13.39 -9.45 8.88
CA PRO A 93 -14.62 -8.77 8.52
C PRO A 93 -15.56 -8.80 9.74
N PRO A 94 -16.21 -7.68 10.10
CA PRO A 94 -17.16 -7.70 11.22
C PRO A 94 -18.31 -8.67 10.87
N GLY A 95 -18.29 -9.87 11.47
CA GLY A 95 -19.34 -10.87 11.30
C GLY A 95 -18.92 -12.33 11.13
N ALA A 96 -17.72 -12.76 11.51
CA ALA A 96 -17.39 -14.19 11.61
C ALA A 96 -17.18 -14.59 13.09
N GLY A 97 -18.28 -14.90 13.79
CA GLY A 97 -18.28 -15.48 15.15
C GLY A 97 -19.30 -14.86 16.09
#